data_AF-A0A1B8YFK7-F1
#
_entry.id   AF-A0A1B8YFK7-F1
#
_cell.length_a   1.000
_cell.length_b   1.000
_cell.length_c   1.000
_cell.angle_alpha   90.00
_cell.angle_beta   90.00
_cell.angle_gamma   90.00
#
_symmetry.space_group_name_H-M   'P 1'
#
loop_
_entity.id
_entity.type
_entity.pdbx_description
1 polymer ?
#
loop_
_entity_poly.entity_id
_entity_poly.type
_entity_poly.pdbx_seq_one_letter_code
_entity_poly.pdbx_strand_id
1 'polypeptide(L)'
;MDRVIYSAKFGDKTVRFVTLKMELYVSRADIIEIIRECATDYVKPVVDTLVDKWLEMAADVHDKKSAMLGKSSIGPVIHFHATADLLHAMSDFNESKSDELIETGRRIHTIFIWFADASHHANEHFGITVFDMLNSVSKRLDRFSTPFVVNVIHDDMWIAECDELGLVTEAKTYDELTEKVWEIAPELYELNGLGNNSEDIRIRFIQEQSYDSRMAL
;
A
#
# COMPACT_ATOMS: atom_id res chain seq x y z
N MET A 1 3.38 -29.86 5.21
CA MET A 1 4.27 -28.95 4.44
C MET A 1 5.11 -28.20 5.45
N ASP A 2 6.40 -28.49 5.48
CA ASP A 2 7.35 -27.75 6.30
C ASP A 2 7.31 -26.28 5.87
N ARG A 3 7.01 -25.41 6.83
CA ARG A 3 6.95 -23.96 6.62
C ARG A 3 8.39 -23.47 6.54
N VAL A 4 8.89 -23.35 5.32
CA VAL A 4 10.26 -22.92 5.04
C VAL A 4 10.35 -21.41 5.31
N ILE A 5 11.44 -20.96 5.93
CA ILE A 5 11.81 -19.54 5.98
C ILE A 5 12.70 -19.28 4.79
N TYR A 6 12.47 -18.20 4.06
CA TYR A 6 13.48 -17.65 3.19
C TYR A 6 14.30 -16.60 3.96
N SER A 7 15.62 -16.71 3.96
CA SER A 7 16.50 -15.77 4.66
C SER A 7 17.38 -15.06 3.65
N ALA A 8 17.27 -13.73 3.59
CA ALA A 8 18.15 -12.88 2.80
C ALA A 8 19.20 -12.21 3.71
N LYS A 9 20.36 -11.88 3.13
CA LYS A 9 21.44 -11.17 3.83
C LYS A 9 21.56 -9.74 3.32
N PHE A 10 21.64 -8.79 4.25
CA PHE A 10 22.05 -7.41 3.99
C PHE A 10 23.24 -7.10 4.89
N GLY A 11 24.45 -7.03 4.32
CA GLY A 11 25.67 -7.04 5.12
C GLY A 11 25.77 -8.31 5.97
N ASP A 12 25.97 -8.15 7.28
CA ASP A 12 25.99 -9.26 8.25
C ASP A 12 24.58 -9.64 8.76
N LYS A 13 23.58 -8.76 8.57
CA LYS A 13 22.20 -8.95 9.02
C LYS A 13 21.43 -9.96 8.20
N THR A 14 20.52 -10.66 8.87
CA THR A 14 19.58 -11.60 8.25
C THR A 14 18.17 -11.05 8.32
N VAL A 15 17.50 -11.04 7.18
CA VAL A 15 16.08 -10.71 7.08
C VAL A 15 15.30 -11.95 6.66
N ARG A 16 14.33 -12.33 7.50
CA ARG A 16 13.52 -13.52 7.30
C ARG A 16 12.18 -13.18 6.67
N PHE A 17 11.87 -13.91 5.62
CA PHE A 17 10.60 -13.87 4.90
C PHE A 17 9.83 -15.18 5.11
N VAL A 18 8.52 -15.07 5.13
CA VAL A 18 7.59 -16.20 5.22
C VAL A 18 6.41 -16.00 4.31
N THR A 19 5.78 -17.11 3.94
CA THR A 19 4.47 -17.10 3.29
C THR A 19 3.35 -17.42 4.28
N LEU A 20 2.27 -16.65 4.23
CA LEU A 20 1.01 -16.91 4.92
C LEU A 20 -0.13 -16.85 3.91
N LYS A 21 -0.81 -17.97 3.65
CA LYS A 21 -1.89 -18.06 2.64
C LYS A 21 -1.46 -17.53 1.25
N MET A 22 -0.26 -17.90 0.80
CA MET A 22 0.36 -17.46 -0.47
C MET A 22 0.70 -15.97 -0.55
N GLU A 23 0.65 -15.23 0.56
CA GLU A 23 1.10 -13.84 0.61
C GLU A 23 2.46 -13.77 1.31
N LEU A 24 3.34 -12.89 0.82
CA LEU A 24 4.69 -12.71 1.35
C LEU A 24 4.71 -11.73 2.52
N TYR A 25 5.36 -12.13 3.60
CA TYR A 25 5.57 -11.34 4.80
C TYR A 25 7.04 -11.35 5.21
N VAL A 26 7.47 -10.28 5.88
CA VAL A 26 8.83 -10.11 6.41
C VAL A 26 8.81 -9.89 7.92
N SER A 27 9.82 -10.40 8.63
CA SER A 27 10.02 -10.18 10.06
C SER A 27 10.13 -8.68 10.38
N ARG A 28 9.22 -8.18 11.24
CA ARG A 28 9.26 -6.78 11.72
C ARG A 28 10.55 -6.48 12.46
N ALA A 29 11.00 -7.41 13.30
CA ALA A 29 12.21 -7.23 14.11
C ALA A 29 13.45 -7.09 13.21
N ASP A 30 13.54 -7.91 12.16
CA ASP A 30 14.70 -7.92 11.26
C ASP A 30 14.75 -6.62 10.43
N ILE A 31 13.59 -6.12 9.97
CA ILE A 31 13.50 -4.84 9.25
C ILE A 31 13.85 -3.64 10.15
N ILE A 32 13.35 -3.61 11.38
CA ILE A 32 13.70 -2.56 12.34
C ILE A 32 15.21 -2.55 12.62
N GLU A 33 15.83 -3.73 12.73
CA GLU A 33 17.26 -3.85 12.99
C GLU A 33 18.08 -3.26 11.83
N ILE A 34 17.78 -3.61 10.58
CA ILE A 34 18.53 -3.06 9.43
C ILE A 34 18.32 -1.55 9.27
N ILE A 35 17.09 -1.04 9.48
CA ILE A 35 16.81 0.39 9.41
C ILE A 35 17.62 1.12 10.48
N ARG A 36 17.65 0.59 11.71
CA ARG A 36 18.41 1.17 12.83
C ARG A 36 19.90 1.17 12.56
N GLU A 37 20.44 0.08 12.02
CA GLU A 37 21.87 0.02 11.75
C GLU A 37 22.30 1.02 10.66
N CYS A 38 21.48 1.17 9.62
CA CYS A 38 21.76 2.12 8.54
C CYS A 38 21.47 3.57 8.90
N ALA A 39 20.56 3.83 9.84
CA ALA A 39 20.23 5.18 10.28
C ALA A 39 21.46 5.94 10.82
N THR A 40 21.45 7.27 10.72
CA THR A 40 22.43 8.10 11.44
C THR A 40 22.18 8.04 12.95
N ASP A 41 23.18 8.41 13.75
CA ASP A 41 23.04 8.42 15.23
C ASP A 41 21.92 9.36 15.71
N TYR A 42 21.53 10.33 14.88
CA TYR A 42 20.37 11.19 15.10
C TYR A 42 19.05 10.43 15.00
N VAL A 43 18.89 9.55 14.00
CA VAL A 43 17.63 8.83 13.71
C VAL A 43 17.54 7.51 14.48
N LYS A 44 18.66 6.85 14.76
CA LYS A 44 18.73 5.57 15.50
C LYS A 44 17.82 5.47 16.72
N PRO A 45 17.76 6.46 17.64
CA PRO A 45 16.97 6.36 18.85
C PRO A 45 15.45 6.34 18.60
N VAL A 46 15.00 6.82 17.43
CA VAL A 46 13.58 6.98 17.12
C VAL A 46 13.06 5.98 16.09
N VAL A 47 13.90 5.07 15.58
CA VAL A 47 13.51 4.12 14.52
C VAL A 47 12.30 3.28 14.90
N ASP A 48 12.25 2.72 16.11
CA ASP A 48 11.11 1.90 16.55
C ASP A 48 9.81 2.71 16.49
N THR A 49 9.82 3.89 17.12
CA THR A 49 8.68 4.80 17.16
C THR A 49 8.25 5.26 15.76
N LEU A 50 9.22 5.51 14.88
CA LEU A 50 8.96 5.93 13.50
C LEU A 50 8.28 4.82 12.71
N VAL A 51 8.81 3.60 12.79
CA VAL A 51 8.22 2.42 12.13
C VAL A 51 6.83 2.14 12.68
N ASP A 52 6.62 2.22 14.00
CA ASP A 52 5.31 1.99 14.60
C ASP A 52 4.27 3.02 14.18
N LYS A 53 4.61 4.30 14.24
CA LYS A 53 3.71 5.37 13.78
C LYS A 53 3.40 5.25 12.30
N TRP A 54 4.38 4.89 11.48
CA TRP A 54 4.14 4.66 10.06
C TRP A 54 3.19 3.48 9.85
N LEU A 55 3.37 2.36 10.55
CA LEU A 55 2.48 1.19 10.46
C LEU A 55 1.09 1.42 11.04
N GLU A 56 0.91 2.38 11.95
CA GLU A 56 -0.40 2.83 12.41
C GLU A 56 -1.14 3.65 11.34
N MET A 57 -0.41 4.48 10.60
CA MET A 57 -0.96 5.36 9.58
C MET A 57 -1.17 4.66 8.23
N ALA A 58 -0.22 3.82 7.81
CA ALA A 58 -0.07 3.35 6.44
C ALA A 58 -0.27 1.82 6.25
N ALA A 59 -0.56 1.08 7.34
CA ALA A 59 -0.75 -0.36 7.27
C ALA A 59 -2.01 -0.83 8.03
N ASP A 60 -2.77 -1.73 7.38
CA ASP A 60 -4.00 -2.27 7.96
C ASP A 60 -3.75 -3.52 8.84
N VAL A 61 -4.83 -4.08 9.41
CA VAL A 61 -4.76 -5.30 10.24
C VAL A 61 -4.33 -6.56 9.46
N HIS A 62 -4.47 -6.57 8.14
CA HIS A 62 -4.05 -7.68 7.28
C HIS A 62 -2.57 -7.58 6.87
N ASP A 63 -2.00 -6.38 6.94
CA ASP A 63 -0.57 -6.15 6.75
C ASP A 63 0.24 -6.61 7.97
N LYS A 64 -0.35 -6.59 9.17
CA LYS A 64 0.31 -6.97 10.43
C LYS A 64 -0.14 -8.35 10.89
N LYS A 65 0.72 -9.36 10.78
CA LYS A 65 0.41 -10.73 11.21
C LYS A 65 1.44 -11.25 12.22
N SER A 66 1.13 -12.35 12.88
CA SER A 66 2.11 -13.13 13.65
C SER A 66 2.44 -14.41 12.90
N ALA A 67 3.73 -14.69 12.71
CA ALA A 67 4.18 -15.89 12.04
C ALA A 67 4.72 -16.93 13.03
N MET A 68 4.12 -18.13 13.00
CA MET A 68 4.59 -19.30 13.75
C MET A 68 5.11 -20.40 12.82
N LEU A 69 6.28 -20.94 13.18
CA LEU A 69 6.94 -22.07 12.51
C LEU A 69 7.00 -23.27 13.46
N GLY A 70 6.12 -24.24 13.28
CA GLY A 70 6.04 -25.37 14.21
C GLY A 70 5.80 -24.86 15.64
N LYS A 71 6.77 -25.06 16.54
CA LYS A 71 6.73 -24.57 17.93
C LYS A 71 7.50 -23.26 18.18
N SER A 72 8.17 -22.71 17.17
CA SER A 72 9.00 -21.50 17.29
C SER A 72 8.31 -20.30 16.62
N SER A 73 8.28 -19.15 17.29
CA SER A 73 7.75 -17.91 16.74
C SER A 73 8.84 -17.12 16.00
N ILE A 74 8.59 -16.72 14.74
CA ILE A 74 9.36 -15.61 14.13
C ILE A 74 8.95 -14.29 14.78
N GLY A 75 7.69 -14.21 15.22
CA GLY A 75 7.11 -13.03 15.87
C GLY A 75 6.23 -12.24 14.91
N PRO A 76 6.08 -10.93 15.15
CA PRO A 76 5.35 -10.03 14.27
C PRO A 76 5.99 -9.96 12.88
N VAL A 77 5.16 -10.04 11.85
CA VAL A 77 5.55 -9.93 10.45
C VAL A 77 4.68 -8.88 9.75
N ILE A 78 5.27 -8.21 8.77
CA ILE A 78 4.64 -7.13 8.00
C ILE A 78 4.54 -7.60 6.54
N HIS A 79 3.44 -7.28 5.85
CA HIS A 79 3.32 -7.53 4.42
C HIS A 79 4.50 -6.88 3.68
N PHE A 80 5.08 -7.61 2.73
CA PHE A 80 6.33 -7.16 2.08
C PHE A 80 6.16 -5.79 1.39
N HIS A 81 5.00 -5.51 0.79
CA HIS A 81 4.74 -4.24 0.12
C HIS A 81 4.62 -3.08 1.10
N ALA A 82 3.94 -3.27 2.23
CA ALA A 82 3.91 -2.25 3.29
C ALA A 82 5.32 -1.92 3.81
N THR A 83 6.21 -2.92 3.86
CA THR A 83 7.62 -2.70 4.20
C THR A 83 8.36 -1.92 3.11
N ALA A 84 8.11 -2.23 1.84
CA ALA A 84 8.69 -1.51 0.71
C ALA A 84 8.27 -0.04 0.70
N ASP A 85 6.98 0.24 0.94
CA ASP A 85 6.43 1.60 1.02
C ASP A 85 7.06 2.40 2.18
N LEU A 86 7.25 1.78 3.34
CA LEU A 86 7.95 2.38 4.48
C LEU A 86 9.39 2.76 4.10
N LEU A 87 10.14 1.83 3.51
CA LEU A 87 11.53 2.07 3.12
C LEU A 87 11.62 3.16 2.04
N HIS A 88 10.69 3.17 1.09
CA HIS A 88 10.60 4.21 0.07
C HIS A 88 10.35 5.59 0.72
N ALA A 89 9.33 5.71 1.56
CA ALA A 89 8.99 6.97 2.23
C ALA A 89 10.13 7.49 3.11
N MET A 90 10.86 6.59 3.79
CA MET A 90 12.06 6.97 4.55
C MET A 90 13.24 7.37 3.66
N SER A 91 13.32 6.87 2.43
CA SER A 91 14.36 7.25 1.48
C SER A 91 14.20 8.69 0.97
N ASP A 92 12.97 9.21 0.99
CA ASP A 92 12.61 10.59 0.62
C ASP A 92 13.04 11.64 1.67
N PHE A 93 13.68 11.22 2.78
CA PHE A 93 14.37 12.16 3.68
C PHE A 93 15.51 12.93 2.99
N ASN A 94 15.92 12.53 1.78
CA ASN A 94 16.84 13.26 0.93
C ASN A 94 16.38 14.69 0.58
N GLU A 95 15.09 15.01 0.71
CA GLU A 95 14.52 16.35 0.52
C GLU A 95 14.46 17.18 1.83
N SER A 96 14.92 16.61 2.95
CA SER A 96 14.99 17.30 4.25
C SER A 96 16.02 18.43 4.25
N LYS A 97 15.86 19.38 5.18
CA LYS A 97 16.86 20.42 5.47
C LYS A 97 17.96 19.97 6.44
N SER A 98 17.87 18.76 7.01
CA SER A 98 18.87 18.20 7.92
C SER A 98 19.78 17.22 7.19
N ASP A 99 21.09 17.47 7.26
CA ASP A 99 22.10 16.60 6.66
C ASP A 99 22.03 15.17 7.22
N GLU A 100 21.69 15.00 8.51
CA GLU A 100 21.52 13.70 9.15
C GLU A 100 20.31 12.93 8.61
N LEU A 101 19.23 13.64 8.27
CA LEU A 101 18.05 13.05 7.64
C LEU A 101 18.32 12.71 6.18
N ILE A 102 18.97 13.60 5.42
CA ILE A 102 19.37 13.34 4.03
C ILE A 102 20.27 12.10 3.95
N GLU A 103 21.28 12.01 4.81
CA GLU A 103 22.19 10.88 4.87
C GLU A 103 21.47 9.59 5.25
N THR A 104 20.53 9.66 6.20
CA THR A 104 19.67 8.51 6.53
C THR A 104 18.87 8.08 5.31
N GLY A 105 18.21 9.00 4.59
CA GLY A 105 17.42 8.71 3.40
C GLY A 105 18.24 7.99 2.32
N ARG A 106 19.47 8.45 2.05
CA ARG A 106 20.39 7.78 1.11
C ARG A 106 20.76 6.36 1.51
N ARG A 107 21.02 6.13 2.80
CA ARG A 107 21.34 4.78 3.31
C ARG A 107 20.12 3.86 3.26
N ILE A 108 18.95 4.37 3.61
CA ILE A 108 17.69 3.64 3.51
C ILE A 108 17.34 3.31 2.06
N HIS A 109 17.65 4.19 1.10
CA HIS A 109 17.48 3.88 -0.33
C HIS A 109 18.26 2.64 -0.77
N THR A 110 19.45 2.43 -0.21
CA THR A 110 20.25 1.21 -0.46
C THR A 110 19.53 -0.03 0.07
N ILE A 111 18.90 0.06 1.25
CA ILE A 111 18.08 -1.01 1.81
C ILE A 111 16.86 -1.26 0.92
N PHE A 112 16.19 -0.20 0.45
CA PHE A 112 15.00 -0.31 -0.41
C PHE A 112 15.29 -1.10 -1.70
N ILE A 113 16.36 -0.75 -2.42
CA ILE A 113 16.76 -1.47 -3.65
C ILE A 113 17.04 -2.94 -3.34
N TRP A 114 17.84 -3.20 -2.29
CA TRP A 114 18.14 -4.57 -1.89
C TRP A 114 16.89 -5.34 -1.46
N PHE A 115 15.97 -4.69 -0.75
CA PHE A 115 14.75 -5.32 -0.25
C PHE A 115 13.80 -5.71 -1.38
N ALA A 116 13.75 -4.92 -2.46
CA ALA A 116 12.99 -5.25 -3.65
C ALA A 116 13.50 -6.56 -4.29
N ASP A 117 14.82 -6.70 -4.45
CA ASP A 117 15.46 -7.91 -4.97
C ASP A 117 15.30 -9.11 -4.02
N ALA A 118 15.51 -8.91 -2.73
CA ALA A 118 15.30 -9.95 -1.71
C ALA A 118 13.84 -10.44 -1.68
N SER A 119 12.87 -9.54 -1.84
CA SER A 119 11.45 -9.88 -1.91
C SER A 119 11.11 -10.63 -3.18
N HIS A 120 11.73 -10.29 -4.32
CA HIS A 120 11.58 -11.04 -5.56
C HIS A 120 12.04 -12.50 -5.37
N HIS A 121 13.25 -12.72 -4.87
CA HIS A 121 13.77 -14.07 -4.61
C HIS A 121 12.99 -14.81 -3.53
N ALA A 122 12.45 -14.11 -2.52
CA ALA A 122 11.57 -14.73 -1.55
C ALA A 122 10.27 -15.23 -2.19
N ASN A 123 9.66 -14.45 -3.10
CA ASN A 123 8.48 -14.89 -3.85
C ASN A 123 8.79 -16.13 -4.70
N GLU A 124 9.91 -16.13 -5.43
CA GLU A 124 10.35 -17.30 -6.21
C GLU A 124 10.55 -18.54 -5.32
N HIS A 125 11.21 -18.37 -4.18
CA HIS A 125 11.45 -19.45 -3.21
C HIS A 125 10.15 -20.10 -2.73
N PHE A 126 9.10 -19.30 -2.51
CA PHE A 126 7.79 -19.78 -2.08
C PHE A 126 6.86 -20.21 -3.23
N GLY A 127 7.30 -20.12 -4.47
CA GLY A 127 6.48 -20.41 -5.64
C GLY A 127 5.32 -19.42 -5.82
N ILE A 128 5.44 -18.20 -5.29
CA ILE A 128 4.49 -17.11 -5.52
C ILE A 128 4.79 -16.53 -6.90
N THR A 129 3.83 -16.65 -7.83
CA THR A 129 4.02 -16.10 -9.18
C THR A 129 3.95 -14.57 -9.17
N VAL A 130 4.42 -13.93 -10.25
CA VAL A 130 4.26 -12.47 -10.41
C VAL A 130 2.79 -12.06 -10.34
N PHE A 131 1.87 -12.87 -10.91
CA PHE A 131 0.44 -12.59 -10.82
C PHE A 131 -0.10 -12.72 -9.39
N ASP A 132 0.33 -13.72 -8.62
CA ASP A 132 -0.07 -13.85 -7.21
C ASP A 132 0.45 -12.69 -6.38
N MET A 133 1.70 -12.27 -6.62
CA MET A 133 2.31 -11.11 -5.98
C MET A 133 1.53 -9.82 -6.30
N LEU A 134 1.28 -9.54 -7.57
CA LEU A 134 0.51 -8.37 -8.01
C LEU A 134 -0.92 -8.39 -7.45
N ASN A 135 -1.57 -9.55 -7.41
CA ASN A 135 -2.90 -9.69 -6.81
C ASN A 135 -2.87 -9.43 -5.28
N SER A 136 -1.83 -9.86 -4.57
CA SER A 136 -1.68 -9.57 -3.14
C SER A 136 -1.49 -8.06 -2.90
N VAL A 137 -0.67 -7.40 -3.72
CA VAL A 137 -0.48 -5.94 -3.68
C VAL A 137 -1.77 -5.20 -3.99
N SER A 138 -2.47 -5.57 -5.08
CA SER A 138 -3.75 -4.96 -5.47
C SER A 138 -4.78 -5.08 -4.36
N LYS A 139 -4.94 -6.27 -3.74
CA LYS A 139 -5.84 -6.45 -2.59
C LYS A 139 -5.48 -5.55 -1.42
N ARG A 140 -4.19 -5.29 -1.18
CA ARG A 140 -3.76 -4.35 -0.13
C ARG A 140 -4.13 -2.91 -0.50
N LEU A 141 -3.78 -2.47 -1.70
CA LEU A 141 -4.09 -1.12 -2.16
C LEU A 141 -5.60 -0.85 -2.18
N ASP A 142 -6.42 -1.85 -2.52
CA ASP A 142 -7.89 -1.76 -2.45
C ASP A 142 -8.43 -1.59 -1.02
N ARG A 143 -7.72 -2.08 0.01
CA ARG A 143 -8.11 -1.87 1.41
C ARG A 143 -7.61 -0.53 1.94
N PHE A 144 -6.41 -0.14 1.52
CA PHE A 144 -5.77 1.10 1.96
C PHE A 144 -6.40 2.34 1.32
N SER A 145 -6.74 2.28 0.03
CA SER A 145 -7.55 3.26 -0.68
C SER A 145 -8.78 2.54 -1.23
N THR A 146 -9.80 2.42 -0.37
CA THR A 146 -11.09 1.87 -0.78
C THR A 146 -11.70 2.81 -1.81
N PRO A 147 -12.08 2.33 -3.01
CA PRO A 147 -12.59 3.22 -4.02
C PRO A 147 -13.95 3.77 -3.61
N PHE A 148 -14.15 5.06 -3.86
CA PHE A 148 -15.46 5.68 -3.83
C PHE A 148 -16.35 5.05 -4.89
N VAL A 149 -17.47 4.50 -4.46
CA VAL A 149 -18.43 3.89 -5.36
C VAL A 149 -19.32 4.98 -5.93
N VAL A 150 -19.14 5.26 -7.22
CA VAL A 150 -20.00 6.17 -7.98
C VAL A 150 -21.05 5.32 -8.68
N ASN A 151 -22.29 5.42 -8.20
CA ASN A 151 -23.42 4.80 -8.85
C ASN A 151 -23.81 5.64 -10.07
N VAL A 152 -24.00 4.96 -11.20
CA VAL A 152 -24.38 5.60 -12.47
C VAL A 152 -25.70 5.05 -12.93
N ILE A 153 -26.64 5.96 -13.17
CA ILE A 153 -27.95 5.68 -13.76
C ILE A 153 -28.15 6.53 -15.01
N HIS A 154 -29.07 6.12 -15.86
CA HIS A 154 -29.50 6.90 -17.02
C HIS A 154 -31.00 7.16 -16.95
N ASP A 155 -31.37 8.44 -16.80
CA ASP A 155 -32.75 8.94 -16.81
C ASP A 155 -32.79 10.28 -17.56
N ASP A 156 -33.09 10.24 -18.86
CA ASP A 156 -32.93 11.31 -19.86
C ASP A 156 -31.50 11.88 -20.04
N MET A 157 -30.66 11.80 -19.01
CA MET A 157 -29.23 12.08 -18.96
C MET A 157 -28.51 11.03 -18.11
N TRP A 158 -27.19 10.96 -18.26
CA TRP A 158 -26.34 10.17 -17.37
C TRP A 158 -26.17 10.93 -16.05
N ILE A 159 -26.41 10.24 -14.94
CA ILE A 159 -26.32 10.81 -13.59
C ILE A 159 -25.34 9.96 -12.79
N ALA A 160 -24.41 10.62 -12.11
CA ALA A 160 -23.45 10.02 -11.19
C ALA A 160 -23.73 10.51 -9.77
N GLU A 161 -23.77 9.57 -8.83
CA GLU A 161 -23.94 9.85 -7.40
C GLU A 161 -22.94 9.05 -6.57
N CYS A 162 -22.30 9.69 -5.60
CA CYS A 162 -21.49 9.04 -4.57
C CYS A 162 -21.70 9.75 -3.23
N ASP A 163 -22.48 9.13 -2.35
CA ASP A 163 -22.82 9.64 -1.03
C ASP A 163 -21.58 9.96 -0.18
N GLU A 164 -20.57 9.08 -0.22
CA GLU A 164 -19.34 9.24 0.55
C GLU A 164 -18.57 10.50 0.14
N LEU A 165 -18.50 10.81 -1.17
CA LEU A 165 -17.91 12.03 -1.68
C LEU A 165 -18.84 13.24 -1.62
N GLY A 166 -20.13 13.06 -1.31
CA GLY A 166 -21.14 14.10 -1.54
C GLY A 166 -21.22 14.53 -3.01
N LEU A 167 -20.89 13.62 -3.93
CA LEU A 167 -20.82 13.89 -5.37
C LEU A 167 -22.19 13.62 -5.99
N VAL A 168 -22.71 14.61 -6.71
CA VAL A 168 -23.86 14.48 -7.61
C VAL A 168 -23.58 15.30 -8.85
N THR A 169 -23.59 14.67 -10.03
CA THR A 169 -23.41 15.37 -11.31
C THR A 169 -24.11 14.65 -12.45
N GLU A 170 -24.31 15.34 -13.55
CA GLU A 170 -25.03 14.83 -14.72
C GLU A 170 -24.37 15.29 -16.04
N ALA A 171 -24.51 14.47 -17.08
CA ALA A 171 -24.04 14.79 -18.41
C ALA A 171 -24.86 14.08 -19.50
N LYS A 172 -24.73 14.52 -20.75
CA LYS A 172 -25.49 13.95 -21.87
C LYS A 172 -24.90 12.62 -22.34
N THR A 173 -23.61 12.40 -22.14
CA THR A 173 -22.92 11.17 -22.50
C THR A 173 -22.24 10.57 -21.28
N TYR A 174 -22.01 9.26 -21.31
CA TYR A 174 -21.30 8.56 -20.24
C TYR A 174 -19.86 9.07 -20.11
N ASP A 175 -19.18 9.31 -21.24
CA ASP A 175 -17.82 9.84 -21.26
C ASP A 175 -17.76 11.22 -20.59
N GLU A 176 -18.64 12.16 -20.97
CA GLU A 176 -18.74 13.48 -20.33
C GLU A 176 -19.05 13.37 -18.84
N LEU A 177 -19.88 12.39 -18.43
CA LEU A 177 -20.17 12.14 -17.02
C LEU A 177 -18.91 11.73 -16.27
N THR A 178 -18.14 10.78 -16.81
CA THR A 178 -16.92 10.30 -16.17
C THR A 178 -15.86 11.39 -16.06
N GLU A 179 -15.70 12.23 -17.09
CA GLU A 179 -14.79 13.38 -17.07
C GLU A 179 -15.18 14.36 -15.97
N LYS A 180 -16.47 14.72 -15.87
CA LYS A 180 -16.96 15.61 -14.81
C LYS A 180 -16.74 15.02 -13.41
N VAL A 181 -16.97 13.71 -13.24
CA VAL A 181 -16.73 13.04 -11.96
C VAL A 181 -15.27 13.17 -11.54
N TRP A 182 -14.33 12.95 -12.47
CA TRP A 182 -12.90 13.12 -12.19
C TRP A 182 -12.49 14.58 -11.94
N GLU A 183 -13.16 15.54 -12.56
CA GLU A 183 -12.93 16.97 -12.34
C GLU A 183 -13.33 17.40 -10.92
N ILE A 184 -14.50 16.95 -10.43
CA ILE A 184 -15.07 17.42 -9.16
C ILE A 184 -14.69 16.57 -7.95
N ALA A 185 -14.37 15.28 -8.14
CA ALA A 185 -14.07 14.38 -7.02
C ALA A 185 -12.90 14.84 -6.13
N PRO A 186 -11.79 15.38 -6.67
CA PRO A 186 -10.70 15.93 -5.84
C PRO A 186 -11.14 17.06 -4.92
N GLU A 187 -11.89 18.03 -5.44
CA GLU A 187 -12.37 19.16 -4.64
C GLU A 187 -13.31 18.68 -3.53
N LEU A 188 -14.23 17.77 -3.86
CA LEU A 188 -15.17 17.20 -2.89
C LEU A 188 -14.48 16.34 -1.82
N TYR A 189 -13.45 15.59 -2.21
CA TYR A 189 -12.64 14.78 -1.29
C TYR A 189 -11.95 15.65 -0.23
N GLU A 190 -11.38 16.79 -0.64
CA GLU A 190 -10.77 17.77 0.27
C GLU A 190 -11.81 18.50 1.11
N LEU A 191 -12.88 19.00 0.48
CA LEU A 191 -13.91 19.81 1.13
C LEU A 191 -14.67 19.02 2.21
N ASN A 192 -14.85 17.72 2.00
CA ASN A 192 -15.51 16.84 2.96
C ASN A 192 -14.55 16.22 3.99
N GLY A 193 -13.28 16.59 3.97
CA GLY A 193 -12.29 16.14 4.95
C GLY A 193 -11.95 14.65 4.86
N LEU A 194 -12.09 14.06 3.67
CA LEU A 194 -11.81 12.65 3.40
C LEU A 194 -10.30 12.41 3.13
N GLY A 195 -9.59 13.46 2.72
CA GLY A 195 -8.14 13.49 2.62
C GLY A 195 -7.66 14.79 1.96
N ASN A 196 -6.36 14.86 1.64
CA ASN A 196 -5.72 16.07 1.09
C ASN A 196 -4.77 15.79 -0.09
N ASN A 197 -4.85 14.59 -0.67
CA ASN A 197 -4.04 14.17 -1.80
C ASN A 197 -4.94 13.52 -2.84
N SER A 198 -5.12 14.18 -3.98
CA SER A 198 -6.00 13.74 -5.05
C SER A 198 -5.53 12.45 -5.72
N GLU A 199 -4.23 12.15 -5.67
CA GLU A 199 -3.64 10.90 -6.19
C GLU A 199 -4.09 9.66 -5.41
N ASP A 200 -4.63 9.83 -4.20
CA ASP A 200 -5.15 8.73 -3.38
C ASP A 200 -6.60 8.36 -3.73
N ILE A 201 -7.27 9.18 -4.55
CA ILE A 201 -8.68 8.97 -4.94
C ILE A 201 -8.77 7.84 -5.95
N ARG A 202 -9.53 6.82 -5.58
CA ARG A 202 -9.92 5.74 -6.49
C ARG A 202 -11.42 5.77 -6.63
N ILE A 203 -11.90 5.71 -7.88
CA ILE A 203 -13.33 5.70 -8.18
C ILE A 203 -13.69 4.38 -8.84
N ARG A 204 -14.77 3.76 -8.36
CA ARG A 204 -15.40 2.61 -9.00
C ARG A 204 -16.77 3.04 -9.49
N PHE A 205 -16.93 3.10 -10.81
CA PHE A 205 -18.23 3.30 -11.44
C PHE A 205 -19.03 2.00 -11.40
N ILE A 206 -20.20 2.02 -10.78
CA ILE A 206 -21.16 0.93 -10.82
C ILE A 206 -22.38 1.44 -11.58
N GLN A 207 -22.56 0.92 -12.78
CA GLN A 207 -23.73 1.27 -13.58
C GLN A 207 -24.85 0.27 -13.35
N GLU A 208 -26.01 0.77 -12.95
CA GLU A 208 -27.24 -0.01 -12.85
C GLU A 208 -28.16 0.32 -14.02
N GLN A 209 -28.67 -0.71 -14.71
CA GLN A 209 -29.67 -0.56 -15.74
C GLN A 209 -30.88 -1.43 -15.39
N SER A 210 -32.07 -0.85 -15.51
CA SER A 210 -33.30 -1.62 -15.58
C SER A 210 -33.46 -2.23 -16.98
N TYR A 211 -34.20 -3.33 -17.07
CA TYR A 211 -34.47 -3.99 -18.35
C TYR A 211 -35.10 -3.03 -19.38
N ASP A 212 -35.98 -2.14 -18.91
CA ASP A 212 -36.73 -1.20 -19.73
C ASP A 212 -35.93 0.04 -20.16
N SER A 213 -34.81 0.33 -19.48
CA SER A 213 -33.91 1.47 -19.78
C SER A 213 -32.54 1.03 -20.28
N ARG A 214 -32.43 -0.19 -20.82
CA ARG A 214 -31.15 -0.75 -21.28
C ARG A 214 -30.56 0.08 -22.43
N MET A 215 -29.34 0.55 -22.24
CA MET A 215 -28.53 1.20 -23.28
C MET A 215 -27.31 0.35 -23.62
N ALA A 216 -26.96 0.28 -24.89
CA ALA A 216 -25.65 -0.17 -25.31
C ALA A 216 -24.66 0.97 -25.10
N LEU A 217 -23.65 0.73 -24.27
CA LEU A 217 -22.47 1.59 -24.13
C LEU A 217 -21.50 1.29 -25.28
#